data_AF-A0A6B1B4U3-F1
#
_entry.id   AF-A0A6B1B4U3-F1
#
_cell.length_a   1.000
_cell.length_b   1.000
_cell.length_c   1.000
_cell.angle_alpha   90.00
_cell.angle_beta   90.00
_cell.angle_gamma   90.00
#
_symmetry.space_group_name_H-M   'P 1'
#
loop_
_entity.id
_entity.type
_entity.pdbx_description
1 polymer ?
#
loop_
_entity_poly.entity_id
_entity_poly.type
_entity_poly.pdbx_seq_one_letter_code
_entity_poly.pdbx_strand_id
1 'polypeptide(L)' 'MVELVWLIPALPLAGFAVLLLAGPRLGEPRAGWLATAASAGSFLFTLVTFGGLLGLESATRGGAGGR' A
#
# COMPACT_ATOMS: atom_id res chain seq x y z
N MET A 1 12.39 -2.77 0.37
CA MET A 1 11.06 -2.24 0.75
C MET A 1 10.37 -1.54 -0.40
N VAL A 2 11.08 -0.93 -1.34
CA VAL A 2 10.47 -0.26 -2.50
C VAL A 2 9.69 -1.23 -3.39
N GLU A 3 10.10 -2.50 -3.40
CA GLU A 3 9.45 -3.59 -4.12
C GLU A 3 8.02 -3.84 -3.65
N LEU A 4 7.63 -3.37 -2.45
CA LEU A 4 6.26 -3.49 -1.95
C LEU A 4 5.30 -2.47 -2.57
N VAL A 5 5.78 -1.57 -3.44
CA VAL A 5 4.98 -0.52 -4.09
C VAL A 5 3.74 -1.07 -4.81
N TRP A 6 3.80 -2.29 -5.34
CA TRP A 6 2.66 -2.92 -6.03
C TRP A 6 1.47 -3.21 -5.11
N LEU A 7 1.70 -3.35 -3.79
CA LEU A 7 0.64 -3.58 -2.81
C LEU A 7 -0.24 -2.35 -2.62
N ILE A 8 0.28 -1.15 -2.91
CA ILE A 8 -0.45 0.11 -2.75
C ILE A 8 -1.71 0.15 -3.63
N PRO A 9 -1.66 -0.16 -4.94
CA PRO A 9 -2.88 -0.29 -5.75
C PRO A 9 -3.52 -1.69 -5.69
N ALA A 10 -2.77 -2.75 -5.37
CA ALA A 10 -3.33 -4.10 -5.36
C ALA A 10 -4.29 -4.34 -4.18
N LEU A 11 -4.00 -3.80 -2.99
CA LEU A 11 -4.88 -3.95 -1.82
C LEU A 11 -6.26 -3.28 -2.01
N PRO A 12 -6.37 -2.02 -2.49
CA PRO A 12 -7.65 -1.39 -2.78
C PRO A 12 -8.40 -2.12 -3.89
N LEU A 13 -7.70 -2.59 -4.93
CA LEU A 13 -8.31 -3.37 -6.01
C LEU A 13 -8.83 -4.71 -5.52
N ALA A 14 -8.09 -5.41 -4.67
CA ALA A 14 -8.53 -6.65 -4.05
C ALA A 14 -9.75 -6.42 -3.15
N GLY A 15 -9.71 -5.39 -2.30
CA GLY A 15 -10.86 -4.98 -1.47
C GLY A 15 -12.08 -4.63 -2.32
N PHE A 16 -11.89 -3.87 -3.40
CA PHE A 16 -12.93 -3.56 -4.37
C PHE A 16 -13.49 -4.81 -5.04
N ALA A 17 -12.65 -5.72 -5.52
CA ALA A 17 -13.10 -6.96 -6.19
C ALA A 17 -13.91 -7.84 -5.22
N VAL A 18 -13.49 -7.95 -3.96
CA VAL A 18 -14.24 -8.68 -2.93
C VAL A 18 -15.59 -8.00 -2.69
N LEU A 19 -15.64 -6.68 -2.55
CA LEU A 19 -16.90 -5.95 -2.34
C LEU A 19 -17.81 -6.00 -3.58
N LEU A 20 -17.25 -5.99 -4.78
CA LEU A 20 -18.00 -6.10 -6.03
C LEU A 20 -18.73 -7.44 -6.12
N LEU A 21 -18.05 -8.53 -5.75
CA LEU A 21 -18.58 -9.89 -5.87
C LEU A 21 -19.40 -10.34 -4.65
N ALA A 22 -19.03 -9.90 -3.46
CA ALA A 22 -19.57 -10.39 -2.19
C ALA A 22 -20.12 -9.29 -1.28
N GLY A 23 -19.97 -8.00 -1.64
CA GLY A 23 -20.45 -6.87 -0.84
C GLY A 23 -21.93 -6.96 -0.44
N PRO A 24 -22.85 -7.28 -1.38
CA PRO A 24 -24.27 -7.46 -1.04
C PRO A 24 -24.53 -8.58 -0.02
N ARG A 25 -23.65 -9.60 0.05
CA ARG A 25 -23.75 -10.69 1.03
C ARG A 25 -23.10 -10.33 2.37
N LEU A 26 -22.09 -9.46 2.35
CA LEU A 26 -21.36 -9.03 3.54
C LEU A 26 -22.19 -8.08 4.41
N GLY A 27 -22.93 -7.19 3.74
CA GLY A 27 -23.80 -6.18 4.35
C GLY A 27 -23.07 -5.21 5.28
N GLU A 28 -23.84 -4.30 5.87
CA GLU A 28 -23.34 -3.30 6.80
C GLU A 28 -23.23 -3.85 8.24
N PRO A 29 -22.20 -3.42 9.00
CA PRO A 29 -21.14 -2.48 8.64
C PRO A 29 -19.88 -3.15 8.06
N ARG A 30 -19.92 -4.48 7.84
CA ARG A 30 -18.72 -5.28 7.53
C ARG A 30 -18.09 -4.89 6.19
N ALA A 31 -18.91 -4.58 5.19
CA ALA A 31 -18.45 -4.09 3.89
C ALA A 31 -17.61 -2.80 4.03
N GLY A 32 -18.09 -1.83 4.82
CA GLY A 32 -17.36 -0.59 5.11
C GLY A 32 -16.04 -0.82 5.84
N TRP A 33 -16.02 -1.73 6.82
CA TRP A 33 -14.78 -2.09 7.52
C TRP A 33 -13.76 -2.74 6.59
N LEU A 34 -14.19 -3.61 5.68
CA LEU A 34 -13.30 -4.22 4.69
C LEU A 34 -12.69 -3.17 3.76
N ALA A 35 -13.50 -2.25 3.24
CA ALA A 35 -13.03 -1.14 2.40
C ALA A 35 -11.99 -0.27 3.14
N THR A 36 -12.28 0.04 4.40
CA THR A 36 -11.40 0.83 5.27
C THR A 36 -10.08 0.12 5.53
N ALA A 37 -10.12 -1.17 5.86
CA ALA A 37 -8.93 -1.97 6.12
C ALA A 37 -8.05 -2.09 4.86
N ALA A 38 -8.64 -2.30 3.68
CA ALA A 38 -7.92 -2.33 2.41
C ALA A 38 -7.21 -0.99 2.14
N SER A 39 -7.90 0.13 2.35
CA SER A 39 -7.35 1.47 2.18
C SER A 39 -6.24 1.77 3.20
N ALA A 40 -6.46 1.44 4.47
CA ALA A 40 -5.49 1.64 5.55
C ALA A 40 -4.22 0.82 5.33
N GLY A 41 -4.34 -0.45 4.93
CA GLY A 41 -3.20 -1.28 4.57
C GLY A 41 -2.38 -0.69 3.43
N SER A 42 -3.05 -0.18 2.39
CA SER A 42 -2.40 0.48 1.26
C SER A 42 -1.60 1.71 1.68
N PHE A 43 -2.19 2.53 2.56
CA PHE A 43 -1.51 3.69 3.13
C PHE A 43 -0.26 3.30 3.94
N LEU A 44 -0.33 2.23 4.75
CA LEU A 44 0.83 1.73 5.48
C LEU A 44 1.96 1.29 4.52
N PHE A 45 1.64 0.60 3.43
CA PHE A 45 2.63 0.23 2.42
C PHE A 45 3.24 1.43 1.70
N THR A 46 2.47 2.51 1.50
CA THR A 46 3.03 3.79 1.02
C THR A 46 4.08 4.33 1.97
N LEU A 47 3.82 4.35 3.29
CA LEU A 47 4.80 4.83 4.28
C LEU A 47 6.08 3.96 4.31
N VAL A 48 5.92 2.63 4.25
CA VAL A 48 7.05 1.69 4.20
C VAL A 48 7.88 1.87 2.94
N THR A 49 7.22 1.99 1.78
CA THR A 49 7.87 2.23 0.48
C THR A 49 8.61 3.56 0.50
N PHE A 50 7.98 4.60 1.03
CA PHE A 50 8.57 5.93 1.18
C PHE A 50 9.82 5.92 2.04
N GLY A 51 9.78 5.26 3.21
CA GLY A 51 10.98 5.06 4.04
C GLY A 51 12.10 4.32 3.30
N GLY A 52 11.75 3.32 2.47
CA GLY A 52 12.70 2.64 1.60
C GLY A 52 13.37 3.57 0.57
N LEU A 53 12.61 4.49 -0.04
CA LEU A 53 13.13 5.47 -0.98
C LEU A 53 14.08 6.47 -0.32
N LEU A 54 13.77 6.95 0.89
CA LEU A 54 14.65 7.85 1.65
C LEU A 54 16.00 7.17 1.99
N GLY A 55 15.97 5.86 2.29
CA GLY A 55 17.18 5.07 2.51
C GLY A 55 18.05 4.96 1.25
N LEU A 56 17.43 4.71 0.09
CA LEU A 56 18.13 4.67 -1.21
C LEU A 56 18.75 6.01 -1.59
N GLU A 57 18.04 7.11 -1.33
CA GLU A 57 18.54 8.47 -1.57
C GLU A 57 19.80 8.75 -0.72
N SER A 58 19.75 8.40 0.56
CA SER A 58 20.87 8.57 1.50
C SER A 58 22.11 7.79 1.05
N ALA A 59 21.92 6.54 0.59
CA ALA A 59 23.00 5.72 0.05
C ALA A 59 23.58 6.29 -1.26
N THR A 60 22.71 6.77 -2.15
CA THR A 60 23.12 7.32 -3.46
C THR A 60 23.88 8.64 -3.31
N ARG A 61 23.46 9.53 -2.40
CA ARG A 61 24.11 10.82 -2.17
C ARG A 61 25.46 10.69 -1.45
N GLY A 62 25.67 9.65 -0.65
CA GLY A 62 26.96 9.37 0.00
C GLY A 62 28.06 8.87 -0.95
N GLY A 63 27.69 8.24 -2.07
CA GLY A 63 28.65 7.69 -3.06
C GLY A 63 29.11 8.67 -4.14
N ALA A 64 28.41 9.79 -4.33
CA ALA A 64 28.67 10.74 -5.42
C ALA A 64 29.79 11.77 -5.13
N GLY A 65 30.38 11.77 -3.94
CA GLY A 65 31.47 12.68 -3.56
C GLY A 65 32.90 12.14 -3.75
N GLY A 66 33.07 10.96 -4.33
CA GLY A 66 34.34 10.22 -4.36
C GLY A 66 35.01 10.07 -5.74
N ARG A 67 34.66 10.88 -6.74
CA ARG A 67 35.33 10.86 -8.06
C ARG A 67 35.60 12.28 -8.54
#